data_AF-A0A0G1F5N8-F1
#
_entry.id   AF-A0A0G1F5N8-F1
#
_cell.length_a   1.000
_cell.length_b   1.000
_cell.length_c   1.000
_cell.angle_alpha   90.00
_cell.angle_beta   90.00
_cell.angle_gamma   90.00
#
_symmetry.space_group_name_H-M   'P 1'
#
loop_
_entity.id
_entity.type
_entity.pdbx_description
1 polymer ?
#
loop_
_entity_poly.entity_id
_entity_poly.type
_entity_poly.pdbx_seq_one_letter_code
_entity_poly.pdbx_strand_id
1 'polypeptide(L)'
;KKLIARRLRVRLNLGMVAEVKKMHEKRVSWKRLEEFGLEYRFIAQYLQKKLNYDEMLKLIQKESEHFAKRQETWFKRDKRIRWIQNYKESEKLVKEFL
;
A
#
# COMPACT_ATOMS: atom_id res chain seq x y z
N LYS A 1 -5.02 10.46 3.93
CA LYS A 1 -5.07 9.82 5.28
C LYS A 1 -6.33 8.97 5.47
N LYS A 2 -7.55 9.56 5.51
CA LYS A 2 -8.82 8.81 5.70
C LYS A 2 -9.05 7.66 4.69
N LEU A 3 -8.78 7.89 3.40
CA LEU A 3 -8.94 6.85 2.37
C LEU A 3 -7.94 5.69 2.52
N ILE A 4 -6.70 5.97 2.91
CA ILE A 4 -5.67 4.95 3.14
C ILE A 4 -6.07 4.07 4.34
N ALA A 5 -6.54 4.68 5.42
CA ALA A 5 -7.04 3.95 6.58
C ALA A 5 -8.25 3.07 6.24
N ARG A 6 -9.19 3.59 5.44
CA ARG A 6 -10.33 2.81 4.95
C ARG A 6 -9.86 1.60 4.13
N ARG A 7 -8.95 1.82 3.18
CA ARG A 7 -8.40 0.76 2.33
C ARG A 7 -7.70 -0.32 3.17
N LEU A 8 -6.87 0.08 4.13
CA LEU A 8 -6.18 -0.85 5.02
C LEU A 8 -7.18 -1.75 5.77
N ARG A 9 -8.21 -1.16 6.37
CA ARG A 9 -9.26 -1.90 7.07
C ARG A 9 -9.95 -2.91 6.16
N VAL A 10 -10.31 -2.50 4.94
CA VAL A 10 -10.93 -3.40 3.96
C VAL A 10 -10.01 -4.56 3.63
N ARG A 11 -8.73 -4.32 3.34
CA ARG A 11 -7.76 -5.40 3.03
C ARG A 11 -7.60 -6.37 4.19
N LEU A 12 -7.53 -5.88 5.42
CA LEU A 12 -7.43 -6.74 6.60
C LEU A 12 -8.68 -7.60 6.76
N ASN A 13 -9.87 -7.03 6.58
CA ASN A 13 -11.13 -7.77 6.64
C ASN A 13 -11.26 -8.83 5.53
N LEU A 14 -10.63 -8.59 4.37
CA LEU A 14 -10.54 -9.55 3.27
C LEU A 14 -9.51 -10.67 3.52
N GLY A 15 -8.90 -10.72 4.71
CA GLY A 15 -8.01 -11.83 5.10
C GLY A 15 -6.55 -11.63 4.71
N MET A 16 -6.08 -10.39 4.60
CA MET A 16 -4.67 -10.12 4.25
C MET A 16 -3.67 -10.77 5.21
N VAL A 17 -3.97 -10.84 6.51
CA VAL A 17 -3.10 -11.53 7.48
C VAL A 17 -3.03 -13.04 7.18
N ALA A 18 -4.17 -13.64 6.81
CA ALA A 18 -4.24 -15.05 6.43
C ALA A 18 -3.48 -15.33 5.13
N GLU A 19 -3.50 -14.40 4.17
CA GLU A 19 -2.69 -14.48 2.95
C GLU A 19 -1.19 -14.57 3.29
N VAL A 20 -0.66 -13.64 4.09
CA VAL A 20 0.76 -13.63 4.46
C VAL A 20 1.14 -14.89 5.25
N LYS A 21 0.27 -15.34 6.15
CA LYS A 21 0.48 -16.61 6.87
C LYS A 21 0.57 -17.80 5.90
N LYS A 22 -0.36 -17.91 4.94
CA LYS A 22 -0.35 -18.96 3.90
C LYS A 22 0.90 -18.89 3.02
N MET A 23 1.40 -17.69 2.71
CA MET A 23 2.65 -17.54 1.96
C MET A 23 3.83 -18.13 2.74
N HIS A 24 3.90 -17.87 4.05
CA HIS A 24 4.93 -18.46 4.90
C HIS A 24 4.81 -19.99 4.97
N GLU A 25 3.61 -20.52 5.15
CA GLU A 25 3.32 -21.97 5.13
C GLU A 25 3.73 -22.61 3.80
N LYS A 26 3.62 -21.87 2.69
CA LYS A 26 4.11 -22.27 1.35
C LYS A 26 5.62 -22.08 1.14
N ARG A 27 6.40 -22.00 2.23
CA ARG A 27 7.88 -21.89 2.27
C ARG A 27 8.45 -20.52 1.85
N VAL A 28 7.67 -19.45 1.84
CA VAL A 28 8.24 -18.10 1.72
C VAL A 28 8.89 -17.72 3.06
N SER A 29 10.18 -17.42 3.07
CA SER A 29 10.89 -17.08 4.31
C SER A 29 10.40 -15.76 4.90
N TRP A 30 10.53 -15.60 6.23
CA TRP A 30 10.23 -14.34 6.91
C TRP A 30 11.02 -13.18 6.33
N LYS A 31 12.32 -13.40 6.08
CA LYS A 31 13.20 -12.43 5.43
C LYS A 31 12.61 -11.95 4.10
N ARG A 32 12.12 -12.87 3.26
CA ARG A 32 11.53 -12.54 1.97
C ARG A 32 10.22 -11.74 2.10
N LEU A 33 9.37 -12.07 3.06
CA LEU A 33 8.15 -11.31 3.34
C LEU A 33 8.46 -9.89 3.85
N GLU A 34 9.52 -9.74 4.66
CA GLU A 34 9.99 -8.43 5.13
C GLU A 34 10.60 -7.57 4.01
N GLU A 35 11.25 -8.19 3.02
CA GLU A 35 11.78 -7.53 1.82
C GLU A 35 10.69 -6.98 0.90
N PHE A 36 9.53 -7.64 0.79
CA PHE A 36 8.39 -7.10 0.02
C PHE A 36 7.94 -5.72 0.49
N GLY A 37 8.19 -5.40 1.76
CA GLY A 37 7.94 -4.09 2.33
C GLY A 37 6.46 -3.79 2.58
N LEU A 38 6.19 -2.54 2.93
CA LEU A 38 4.85 -2.01 3.27
C LEU A 38 4.08 -2.99 4.18
N GLU A 39 2.90 -3.44 3.76
CA GLU A 39 2.02 -4.27 4.56
C GLU A 39 2.61 -5.65 4.88
N TYR A 40 3.29 -6.27 3.92
CA TYR A 40 3.86 -7.62 4.08
C TYR A 40 4.91 -7.67 5.19
N ARG A 41 5.75 -6.62 5.28
CA ARG A 41 6.78 -6.53 6.32
C ARG A 41 6.18 -6.50 7.72
N PHE A 42 5.22 -5.62 7.95
CA PHE A 42 4.65 -5.45 9.28
C PHE A 42 3.77 -6.63 9.68
N ILE A 43 3.03 -7.23 8.73
CA ILE A 43 2.28 -8.46 8.99
C ILE A 43 3.24 -9.62 9.31
N ALA A 44 4.36 -9.75 8.58
CA ALA A 44 5.38 -10.75 8.90
C ALA A 44 5.96 -10.56 10.31
N GLN A 45 6.23 -9.32 10.72
CA GLN A 45 6.72 -9.02 12.08
C GLN A 45 5.66 -9.30 13.15
N TYR A 46 4.38 -9.00 12.89
CA TYR A 46 3.27 -9.37 13.75
C TYR A 46 3.13 -10.89 13.91
N LEU A 47 3.19 -11.65 12.81
CA LEU A 47 3.12 -13.11 12.85
C LEU A 47 4.32 -13.75 13.58
N GLN A 48 5.47 -13.08 13.58
CA GLN A 48 6.66 -13.44 14.38
C GLN A 48 6.57 -12.96 15.84
N LYS A 49 5.46 -12.37 16.28
CA LYS A 49 5.26 -11.77 17.61
C LYS A 49 6.24 -10.64 17.97
N LYS A 50 6.87 -10.00 16.97
CA LYS A 50 7.75 -8.83 17.15
C LYS A 50 6.97 -7.53 17.34
N LEU A 51 5.71 -7.52 16.92
CA LEU A 51 4.77 -6.40 17.04
C LEU A 51 3.44 -6.94 17.56
N ASN A 52 2.72 -6.13 18.33
CA ASN A 52 1.30 -6.38 18.57
C ASN A 52 0.46 -5.91 17.38
N TYR A 53 -0.83 -6.27 17.40
CA TYR A 53 -1.75 -5.97 16.30
C TYR A 53 -1.89 -4.45 16.06
N ASP A 54 -2.03 -3.66 17.12
CA ASP A 54 -2.21 -2.21 17.01
C ASP A 54 -0.96 -1.50 16.49
N GLU A 55 0.22 -1.94 16.91
CA GLU A 55 1.50 -1.46 16.39
C GLU A 55 1.65 -1.74 14.90
N MET A 56 1.33 -2.97 14.48
CA MET A 56 1.31 -3.35 13.07
C MET A 56 0.41 -2.41 12.26
N LEU A 57 -0.83 -2.17 12.74
CA LEU A 57 -1.76 -1.27 12.06
C LEU A 57 -1.22 0.16 11.94
N LYS A 58 -0.67 0.70 13.03
CA LYS A 58 -0.10 2.06 13.04
C LYS A 58 1.07 2.19 12.07
N LEU A 59 1.96 1.19 12.04
CA LEU A 59 3.12 1.19 11.14
C LEU A 59 2.71 1.06 9.68
N ILE A 60 1.78 0.16 9.36
CA ILE A 60 1.25 0.02 8.00
C ILE A 60 0.62 1.33 7.52
N GLN A 61 -0.21 1.95 8.36
CA GLN A 61 -0.87 3.21 8.03
C GLN A 61 0.16 4.31 7.75
N LYS A 62 1.13 4.49 8.67
CA LYS A 62 2.17 5.50 8.57
C LYS A 62 3.01 5.33 7.30
N GLU A 63 3.50 4.12 7.05
CA GLU A 63 4.33 3.87 5.87
C GLU A 63 3.55 3.95 4.56
N SER A 64 2.26 3.60 4.55
CA SER A 64 1.39 3.82 3.40
C SER A 64 1.19 5.31 3.09
N GLU A 65 1.05 6.15 4.12
CA GLU A 65 0.97 7.60 3.96
C GLU A 65 2.27 8.20 3.43
N HIS A 66 3.41 7.77 3.99
CA HIS A 66 4.73 8.18 3.51
C HIS A 66 4.97 7.75 2.07
N PHE A 67 4.57 6.52 1.72
CA PHE A 67 4.68 6.00 0.37
C PHE A 67 3.85 6.81 -0.62
N ALA A 68 2.59 7.12 -0.29
CA ALA A 68 1.74 7.98 -1.11
C ALA A 68 2.36 9.38 -1.33
N LYS A 69 2.91 9.99 -0.27
CA LYS A 69 3.62 11.29 -0.38
C LYS A 69 4.85 11.21 -1.29
N ARG A 70 5.63 10.13 -1.19
CA ARG A 70 6.79 9.88 -2.06
C ARG A 70 6.35 9.70 -3.52
N GLN A 71 5.29 8.94 -3.77
CA GLN A 71 4.73 8.77 -5.11
C GLN A 71 4.30 10.11 -5.69
N GLU A 72 3.55 10.92 -4.94
CA GLU A 72 3.14 12.26 -5.37
C GLU A 72 4.35 13.13 -5.73
N THR A 73 5.36 13.15 -4.87
CA THR A 73 6.59 13.93 -5.10
C THR A 73 7.34 13.44 -6.34
N TRP A 74 7.41 12.12 -6.55
CA TRP A 74 8.08 11.51 -7.69
C TRP A 74 7.36 11.85 -9.00
N PHE A 75 6.03 11.69 -9.05
CA PHE A 75 5.23 12.03 -10.24
C PHE A 75 5.24 13.54 -10.53
N LYS A 76 5.24 14.41 -9.51
CA LYS A 76 5.31 15.87 -9.72
C LYS A 76 6.59 16.34 -10.43
N ARG A 77 7.65 15.53 -10.43
CA ARG A 77 8.90 15.85 -11.15
C ARG A 77 8.76 15.67 -12.66
N ASP A 78 7.85 14.82 -13.12
CA ASP A 78 7.64 14.60 -14.54
C ASP A 78 6.64 15.62 -15.11
N LYS A 79 7.17 16.61 -15.84
CA LYS A 79 6.37 17.67 -16.47
C LYS A 79 5.46 17.18 -17.60
N ARG A 80 5.63 15.95 -18.07
CA ARG A 80 4.76 15.34 -19.12
C ARG A 80 3.42 14.87 -18.54
N ILE A 81 3.35 14.66 -17.23
CA ILE A 81 2.14 14.15 -16.58
C ILE A 81 1.08 15.26 -16.53
N ARG A 82 -0.07 14.98 -17.15
CA ARG A 82 -1.28 15.81 -17.03
C ARG A 82 -2.08 15.31 -15.81
N TRP A 83 -2.16 16.14 -14.77
CA TRP A 83 -2.93 15.84 -13.57
C TRP A 83 -4.41 16.15 -13.81
N ILE A 84 -5.27 15.18 -13.50
CA ILE A 84 -6.72 15.29 -13.65
C ILE A 84 -7.40 15.23 -12.28
N GLN A 85 -8.45 16.03 -12.08
CA GLN A 85 -9.23 16.06 -10.85
C GLN A 85 -10.55 15.29 -10.98
N ASN A 86 -11.02 15.09 -12.21
CA ASN A 86 -12.31 14.47 -12.49
C ASN A 86 -12.30 13.76 -13.85
N TYR A 87 -13.35 12.97 -14.09
CA TYR A 87 -13.49 12.19 -15.32
C TYR A 87 -13.63 13.05 -16.58
N LYS A 88 -14.25 14.24 -16.47
CA LYS A 88 -14.46 15.14 -17.61
C LYS A 88 -13.14 15.69 -18.17
N GLU A 89 -12.19 16.02 -17.29
CA GLU A 89 -10.83 16.40 -17.70
C GLU A 89 -10.11 15.24 -18.40
N SER A 90 -10.28 14.02 -17.90
CA SER A 90 -9.72 12.81 -18.53
C SER A 90 -10.25 12.64 -19.95
N GLU A 91 -11.56 12.75 -20.15
CA GLU A 91 -12.18 12.55 -21.45
C GLU A 91 -11.66 13.55 -22.49
N LYS A 92 -11.50 14.81 -22.10
CA LYS A 92 -10.94 15.86 -22.97
C LYS A 92 -9.50 15.53 -23.39
N LEU A 93 -8.63 15.19 -22.44
CA LEU A 93 -7.23 14.89 -22.71
C LEU A 93 -7.06 13.63 -23.57
N VAL A 94 -7.90 12.62 -23.39
CA VAL A 94 -7.88 11.41 -24.22
C VAL A 94 -8.30 11.74 -25.65
N LYS A 95 -9.33 12.58 -25.85
CA LYS A 95 -9.75 13.04 -27.18
C LYS A 95 -8.69 13.90 -27.89
N GLU A 96 -7.91 14.68 -27.14
CA GLU A 96 -6.81 15.47 -27.70
C GLU A 96 -5.58 14.62 -28.05
N PHE A 97 -5.45 13.43 -27.45
CA PHE A 97 -4.34 12.52 -27.68
C PHE A 97 -4.57 11.57 -28.87
N LEU A 98 -5.82 11.15 -29.09
CA LEU A 98 -6.25 10.28 -30.19
C LEU A 98 -6.48 11.07 -31.48
#